data_AF-A0A955V762-F1
#
_entry.id   AF-A0A955V762-F1
#
_cell.length_a   1.000
_cell.length_b   1.000
_cell.length_c   1.000
_cell.angle_alpha   90.00
_cell.angle_beta   90.00
_cell.angle_gamma   90.00
#
_symmetry.space_group_name_H-M   'P 1'
#
loop_
_entity.id
_entity.type
_entity.pdbx_description
1 polymer ?
#
loop_
_entity_poly.entity_id
_entity_poly.type
_entity_poly.pdbx_seq_one_letter_code
_entity_poly.pdbx_strand_id
1 'polypeptide(L)'
;ETPADTDTETPADTDTATPADTSPPGAPLPGGRPNYVVTMFGGTSTTTRWSIIRTLAFHADATVTSTSWIWKQDTFTGNAATNKVATGYTTAGGVYTGVVRTPAGFQPGAAGSPLHGTFSHDAAGNLLITWSSGKTETWRVNTPTTHPLTMITCIGSSYGVRRAWGFGSQAPLTGVGATMAQIRAAGNLTFQDSWVNAYDTADARNQTYFNMAAYSVVNESAMMTAESQPSICDRWHTYVAGKPAQDGRKNLWNHQLGTVGCHEAGTPCPTSSCAQTTIGAGGGHTLAMFQVLDDDGVFRGWVAAEASLHGRFTGGAVVGSSYWIQP
;
A
#
# COMPACT_ATOMS: atom_id res chain seq x y z
N GLU A 1 -3.63 37.39 -85.19
CA GLU A 1 -3.16 36.55 -84.08
C GLU A 1 -2.38 37.40 -83.10
N THR A 2 -3.02 37.79 -82.01
CA THR A 2 -2.41 38.27 -80.76
C THR A 2 -3.48 38.12 -79.67
N PRO A 3 -3.26 37.38 -78.56
CA PRO A 3 -4.22 37.29 -77.48
C PRO A 3 -3.97 38.36 -76.41
N ALA A 4 -5.05 38.62 -75.68
CA ALA A 4 -5.23 39.69 -74.71
C ALA A 4 -4.57 39.42 -73.34
N ASP A 5 -4.13 40.54 -72.78
CA ASP A 5 -4.24 41.07 -71.41
C ASP A 5 -4.33 40.14 -70.19
N THR A 6 -3.58 40.53 -69.17
CA THR A 6 -3.20 39.80 -67.95
C THR A 6 -4.02 40.27 -66.75
N ASP A 7 -4.91 39.42 -66.25
CA ASP A 7 -5.51 39.59 -64.92
C ASP A 7 -4.51 39.11 -63.84
N THR A 8 -4.21 40.00 -62.90
CA THR A 8 -3.32 39.76 -61.76
C THR A 8 -4.19 39.61 -60.50
N GLU A 9 -4.47 38.39 -60.07
CA GLU A 9 -5.04 38.12 -58.74
C GLU A 9 -3.91 37.98 -57.71
N THR A 10 -4.00 38.76 -56.63
CA THR A 10 -3.13 38.62 -55.44
C THR A 10 -3.91 37.80 -54.39
N PRO A 11 -3.39 36.68 -53.86
CA PRO A 11 -4.03 36.00 -52.74
C PRO A 11 -3.73 36.73 -51.43
N ALA A 12 -4.77 37.05 -50.66
CA ALA A 12 -4.64 37.47 -49.28
C ALA A 12 -4.30 36.26 -48.41
N ASP A 13 -3.03 36.15 -48.03
CA ASP A 13 -2.57 35.20 -47.01
C ASP A 13 -2.76 35.84 -45.63
N THR A 14 -3.84 35.47 -44.95
CA THR A 14 -4.07 35.78 -43.53
C THR A 14 -3.76 34.56 -42.68
N ASP A 15 -2.51 34.09 -42.71
CA ASP A 15 -2.01 33.15 -41.72
C ASP A 15 -1.86 33.86 -40.36
N THR A 16 -2.94 33.84 -39.60
CA THR A 16 -2.91 34.29 -38.20
C THR A 16 -2.33 33.14 -37.39
N ALA A 17 -1.00 33.09 -37.31
CA ALA A 17 -0.27 32.14 -36.49
C ALA A 17 -0.85 32.14 -35.06
N THR A 18 -1.53 31.05 -34.71
CA THR A 18 -2.01 30.82 -33.34
C THR A 18 -0.77 30.76 -32.43
N PRO A 19 -0.70 31.57 -31.36
CA PRO A 19 0.45 31.54 -30.47
C PRO A 19 0.68 30.11 -29.98
N ALA A 20 1.90 29.61 -30.16
CA ALA A 20 2.30 28.33 -29.60
C ALA A 20 1.99 28.34 -28.11
N ASP A 21 1.17 27.40 -27.67
CA ASP A 21 0.83 27.19 -26.27
C ASP A 21 2.11 26.79 -25.54
N THR A 22 2.81 27.78 -24.99
CA THR A 22 3.98 27.57 -24.14
C THR A 22 3.47 27.00 -22.82
N SER A 23 3.16 25.70 -22.84
CA SER A 23 2.97 24.94 -21.62
C SER A 23 4.16 25.22 -20.71
N PRO A 24 3.93 25.63 -19.45
CA PRO A 24 5.01 25.94 -18.54
C PRO A 24 5.96 24.74 -18.46
N PRO A 25 7.29 24.97 -18.35
CA PRO A 25 8.25 23.88 -18.23
C PRO A 25 7.80 22.94 -17.11
N GLY A 26 7.68 21.66 -17.45
CA GLY A 26 7.08 20.66 -16.57
C GLY A 26 7.75 20.62 -15.20
N ALA A 27 6.95 20.43 -14.15
CA ALA A 27 7.49 20.32 -12.80
C ALA A 27 8.34 19.04 -12.70
N PRO A 28 9.58 19.11 -12.15
CA PRO A 28 10.39 17.91 -11.99
C PRO A 28 9.64 16.94 -11.08
N LEU A 29 9.57 15.67 -11.49
CA LEU A 29 8.94 14.62 -10.69
C LEU A 29 9.68 14.47 -9.35
N PRO A 30 8.97 14.17 -8.24
CA PRO A 30 9.62 13.97 -6.95
C PRO A 30 10.64 12.84 -7.06
N GLY A 31 11.90 13.14 -6.75
CA GLY A 31 13.04 12.23 -6.92
C GLY A 31 13.13 11.57 -8.30
N GLY A 32 12.65 12.24 -9.35
CA GLY A 32 12.66 11.76 -10.74
C GLY A 32 11.68 10.62 -11.06
N ARG A 33 10.73 10.30 -10.17
CA ARG A 33 9.88 9.10 -10.28
C ARG A 33 8.40 9.44 -10.32
N PRO A 34 7.58 8.79 -11.16
CA PRO A 34 6.16 9.10 -11.29
C PRO A 34 5.26 8.32 -10.32
N ASN A 35 5.63 7.09 -9.94
CA ASN A 35 4.69 6.16 -9.30
C ASN A 35 5.09 5.85 -7.87
N TYR A 36 4.22 6.16 -6.90
CA TYR A 36 4.46 5.90 -5.48
C TYR A 36 3.39 5.01 -4.87
N VAL A 37 3.82 4.17 -3.94
CA VAL A 37 2.95 3.49 -2.97
C VAL A 37 3.22 4.11 -1.59
N VAL A 38 2.16 4.39 -0.86
CA VAL A 38 2.19 5.18 0.38
C VAL A 38 1.37 4.47 1.44
N THR A 39 1.80 4.58 2.69
CA THR A 39 0.96 4.33 3.86
C THR A 39 1.01 5.51 4.80
N MET A 40 -0.12 5.77 5.44
CA MET A 40 -0.28 6.91 6.34
C MET A 40 -1.20 6.50 7.48
N PHE A 41 -0.95 7.07 8.65
CA PHE A 41 -1.89 6.96 9.76
C PHE A 41 -2.03 8.30 10.47
N GLY A 42 -3.18 8.48 11.10
CA GLY A 42 -3.50 9.72 11.77
C GLY A 42 -4.67 9.59 12.74
N GLY A 43 -5.31 10.72 12.99
CA GLY A 43 -6.35 10.87 14.00
C GLY A 43 -5.83 11.55 15.26
N THR A 44 -6.71 12.22 15.99
CA THR A 44 -6.35 13.05 17.15
C THR A 44 -6.68 12.39 18.48
N SER A 45 -7.58 11.39 18.48
CA SER A 45 -7.95 10.63 19.67
C SER A 45 -7.78 9.12 19.46
N THR A 46 -7.84 8.36 20.54
CA THR A 46 -7.83 6.89 20.53
C THR A 46 -9.09 6.26 19.94
N THR A 47 -10.09 7.05 19.53
CA THR A 47 -11.35 6.61 18.92
C THR A 47 -11.51 7.05 17.47
N THR A 48 -10.67 7.98 17.00
CA THR A 48 -10.73 8.55 15.64
C THR A 48 -9.48 8.18 14.83
N ARG A 49 -8.78 7.12 15.22
CA ARG A 49 -7.59 6.64 14.50
C ARG A 49 -7.99 6.13 13.12
N TRP A 50 -7.10 6.32 12.16
CA TRP A 50 -7.27 5.80 10.82
C TRP A 50 -5.92 5.42 10.23
N SER A 51 -5.95 4.50 9.28
CA SER A 51 -4.81 4.08 8.48
C SER A 51 -5.23 4.00 7.01
N ILE A 52 -4.31 4.34 6.11
CA ILE A 52 -4.51 4.29 4.66
C ILE A 52 -3.32 3.62 4.01
N ILE A 53 -3.60 2.83 2.98
CA ILE A 53 -2.65 2.63 1.89
C ILE A 53 -3.14 3.42 0.68
N ARG A 54 -2.22 4.00 -0.07
CA ARG A 54 -2.52 4.91 -1.18
C ARG A 54 -1.51 4.70 -2.30
N THR A 55 -1.94 4.86 -3.53
CA THR A 55 -1.05 5.06 -4.67
C THR A 55 -1.02 6.54 -5.07
N LEU A 56 0.12 7.08 -5.48
CA LEU A 56 0.25 8.40 -6.08
C LEU A 56 0.85 8.26 -7.48
N ALA A 57 0.28 8.94 -8.47
CA ALA A 57 0.85 9.09 -9.81
C ALA A 57 1.09 10.57 -10.09
N PHE A 58 2.36 10.94 -10.27
CA PHE A 58 2.81 12.29 -10.60
C PHE A 58 3.01 12.42 -12.11
N HIS A 59 2.60 13.55 -12.66
CA HIS A 59 2.67 13.84 -14.08
C HIS A 59 3.57 15.06 -14.34
N ALA A 60 4.17 15.13 -15.52
CA ALA A 60 5.10 16.22 -15.87
C ALA A 60 4.42 17.61 -15.93
N ASP A 61 3.10 17.65 -16.06
CA ASP A 61 2.27 18.87 -16.05
C ASP A 61 1.97 19.41 -14.65
N ALA A 62 2.72 18.96 -13.63
CA ALA A 62 2.54 19.33 -12.22
C ALA A 62 1.22 18.82 -11.60
N THR A 63 0.52 17.87 -12.23
CA THR A 63 -0.65 17.22 -11.63
C THR A 63 -0.27 15.94 -10.89
N VAL A 64 -1.09 15.60 -9.89
CA VAL A 64 -0.98 14.34 -9.15
C VAL A 64 -2.36 13.72 -8.99
N THR A 65 -2.44 12.42 -9.23
CA THR A 65 -3.61 11.61 -8.91
C THR A 65 -3.29 10.64 -7.79
N SER A 66 -4.30 10.27 -7.01
CA SER A 66 -4.18 9.22 -6.02
C SER A 66 -5.38 8.31 -5.97
N THR A 67 -5.17 7.09 -5.51
CA THR A 67 -6.23 6.18 -5.11
C THR A 67 -5.93 5.69 -3.70
N SER A 68 -6.87 5.91 -2.78
CA SER A 68 -6.69 5.58 -1.36
C SER A 68 -7.68 4.51 -0.90
N TRP A 69 -7.21 3.59 -0.06
CA TRP A 69 -8.05 2.66 0.68
C TRP A 69 -7.88 2.96 2.16
N ILE A 70 -8.99 3.26 2.83
CA ILE A 70 -8.99 3.79 4.19
C ILE A 70 -9.70 2.87 5.16
N TRP A 71 -9.05 2.71 6.29
CA TRP A 71 -9.61 2.14 7.49
C TRP A 71 -9.78 3.26 8.52
N LYS A 72 -10.94 3.32 9.19
CA LYS A 72 -11.18 4.27 10.29
C LYS A 72 -11.78 3.57 11.49
N GLN A 73 -11.26 3.86 12.66
CA GLN A 73 -11.70 3.28 13.92
C GLN A 73 -13.15 3.64 14.27
N ASP A 74 -13.57 4.87 13.96
CA ASP A 74 -14.93 5.36 14.24
C ASP A 74 -15.99 4.79 13.30
N THR A 75 -15.57 4.12 12.22
CA THR A 75 -16.47 3.40 11.30
C THR A 75 -16.65 1.93 11.65
N PHE A 76 -15.91 1.42 12.64
CA PHE A 76 -15.98 0.02 13.04
C PHE A 76 -17.20 -0.27 13.92
N THR A 77 -17.94 -1.31 13.57
CA THR A 77 -19.05 -1.85 14.39
C THR A 77 -18.90 -3.36 14.54
N GLY A 78 -19.14 -3.92 15.71
CA GLY A 78 -19.00 -5.36 15.96
C GLY A 78 -17.57 -5.78 16.30
N ASN A 79 -17.12 -6.94 15.78
CA ASN A 79 -15.86 -7.58 16.17
C ASN A 79 -14.95 -7.86 14.96
N ALA A 80 -13.79 -8.49 15.20
CA ALA A 80 -12.83 -8.81 14.14
C ALA A 80 -13.43 -9.68 13.02
N ALA A 81 -14.29 -10.65 13.35
CA ALA A 81 -14.91 -11.54 12.37
C ALA A 81 -15.90 -10.81 11.45
N THR A 82 -16.63 -9.80 11.94
CA THR A 82 -17.60 -9.04 11.15
C THR A 82 -16.97 -7.96 10.28
N ASN A 83 -15.77 -7.48 10.63
CA ASN A 83 -15.09 -6.39 9.91
C ASN A 83 -13.96 -6.86 8.99
N LYS A 84 -13.78 -8.18 8.86
CA LYS A 84 -12.82 -8.78 7.93
C LYS A 84 -13.56 -9.62 6.92
N VAL A 85 -13.31 -9.36 5.65
CA VAL A 85 -14.02 -9.99 4.53
C VAL A 85 -13.13 -11.01 3.85
N ALA A 86 -13.77 -12.02 3.25
CA ALA A 86 -13.10 -12.98 2.38
C ALA A 86 -12.52 -12.27 1.15
N THR A 87 -11.31 -12.65 0.77
CA THR A 87 -10.58 -12.04 -0.35
C THR A 87 -10.76 -12.81 -1.66
N GLY A 88 -11.33 -14.01 -1.59
CA GLY A 88 -11.36 -14.96 -2.71
C GLY A 88 -10.08 -15.80 -2.84
N TYR A 89 -9.01 -15.47 -2.11
CA TYR A 89 -7.83 -16.33 -2.01
C TYR A 89 -8.05 -17.44 -1.00
N THR A 90 -7.81 -18.68 -1.44
CA THR A 90 -7.90 -19.86 -0.59
C THR A 90 -6.51 -20.37 -0.28
N THR A 91 -6.31 -20.83 0.95
CA THR A 91 -5.05 -21.39 1.43
C THR A 91 -4.89 -22.87 1.13
N ALA A 92 -5.62 -23.38 0.12
CA ALA A 92 -5.58 -24.78 -0.28
C ALA A 92 -4.15 -25.17 -0.74
N GLY A 93 -3.62 -26.26 -0.17
CA GLY A 93 -2.22 -26.68 -0.37
C GLY A 93 -1.21 -25.97 0.55
N GLY A 94 -1.66 -25.02 1.37
CA GLY A 94 -0.85 -24.39 2.42
C GLY A 94 -0.96 -25.12 3.75
N VAL A 95 -0.51 -24.47 4.83
CA VAL A 95 -0.47 -25.08 6.16
C VAL A 95 -1.87 -25.48 6.67
N TYR A 96 -2.86 -24.60 6.47
CA TYR A 96 -4.27 -24.91 6.67
C TYR A 96 -5.10 -24.51 5.47
N THR A 97 -6.18 -25.25 5.23
CA THR A 97 -7.18 -24.87 4.24
C THR A 97 -8.14 -23.85 4.85
N GLY A 98 -8.34 -22.74 4.16
CA GLY A 98 -9.17 -21.63 4.60
C GLY A 98 -9.21 -20.51 3.58
N VAL A 99 -9.74 -19.36 4.00
CA VAL A 99 -9.84 -18.17 3.15
C VAL A 99 -8.98 -17.07 3.77
N VAL A 100 -8.12 -16.47 2.96
CA VAL A 100 -7.37 -15.26 3.32
C VAL A 100 -8.38 -14.13 3.51
N ARG A 101 -8.26 -13.40 4.61
CA ARG A 101 -9.19 -12.33 4.98
C ARG A 101 -8.46 -11.01 5.13
N THR A 102 -9.14 -9.93 4.79
CA THR A 102 -8.60 -8.58 4.91
C THR A 102 -9.64 -7.67 5.56
N PRO A 103 -9.25 -6.54 6.17
CA PRO A 103 -10.21 -5.56 6.65
C PRO A 103 -11.14 -5.11 5.53
N ALA A 104 -12.42 -4.91 5.86
CA ALA A 104 -13.41 -4.47 4.89
C ALA A 104 -12.95 -3.17 4.19
N GLY A 105 -13.08 -3.13 2.87
CA GLY A 105 -12.62 -2.03 2.03
C GLY A 105 -11.26 -2.27 1.37
N PHE A 106 -10.49 -3.28 1.77
CA PHE A 106 -9.17 -3.57 1.17
C PHE A 106 -9.16 -4.79 0.24
N GLN A 107 -10.26 -5.56 0.17
CA GLN A 107 -10.36 -6.77 -0.64
C GLN A 107 -10.09 -6.54 -2.14
N PRO A 108 -9.71 -7.58 -2.90
CA PRO A 108 -9.64 -7.52 -4.36
C PRO A 108 -10.93 -6.95 -4.95
N GLY A 109 -10.80 -6.06 -5.94
CA GLY A 109 -11.93 -5.35 -6.56
C GLY A 109 -12.54 -4.23 -5.71
N ALA A 110 -12.12 -4.01 -4.45
CA ALA A 110 -12.59 -2.86 -3.67
C ALA A 110 -12.18 -1.54 -4.34
N ALA A 111 -13.15 -0.70 -4.66
CA ALA A 111 -12.90 0.63 -5.20
C ALA A 111 -12.17 1.49 -4.17
N GLY A 112 -11.02 2.04 -4.54
CA GLY A 112 -10.37 3.07 -3.75
C GLY A 112 -11.01 4.43 -4.00
N SER A 113 -10.84 5.35 -3.06
CA SER A 113 -11.28 6.73 -3.21
C SER A 113 -10.25 7.53 -4.03
N PRO A 114 -10.62 8.06 -5.20
CA PRO A 114 -9.71 8.87 -5.99
C PRO A 114 -9.51 10.25 -5.36
N LEU A 115 -8.31 10.81 -5.48
CA LEU A 115 -8.05 12.24 -5.27
C LEU A 115 -7.27 12.79 -6.45
N HIS A 116 -7.50 14.06 -6.75
CA HIS A 116 -6.76 14.81 -7.76
C HIS A 116 -6.17 16.06 -7.10
N GLY A 117 -5.05 16.53 -7.62
CA GLY A 117 -4.37 17.70 -7.10
C GLY A 117 -3.24 18.14 -8.00
N THR A 118 -2.48 19.10 -7.49
CA THR A 118 -1.23 19.55 -8.08
C THR A 118 -0.09 19.33 -7.11
N PHE A 119 1.13 19.36 -7.63
CA PHE A 119 2.32 19.30 -6.80
C PHE A 119 3.36 20.33 -7.23
N SER A 120 4.24 20.66 -6.29
CA SER A 120 5.40 21.52 -6.50
C SER A 120 6.52 21.12 -5.54
N HIS A 121 7.66 21.80 -5.63
CA HIS A 121 8.75 21.66 -4.67
C HIS A 121 9.00 23.00 -3.98
N ASP A 122 9.24 22.98 -2.67
CA ASP A 122 9.70 24.16 -1.94
C ASP A 122 11.19 24.43 -2.17
N ALA A 123 11.71 25.53 -1.61
CA ALA A 123 13.11 25.91 -1.75
C ALA A 123 14.10 24.90 -1.13
N ALA A 124 13.63 24.04 -0.22
CA ALA A 124 14.42 22.97 0.38
C ALA A 124 14.29 21.64 -0.38
N GLY A 125 13.56 21.62 -1.49
CA GLY A 125 13.31 20.42 -2.29
C GLY A 125 12.27 19.47 -1.68
N ASN A 126 11.50 19.91 -0.68
CA ASN A 126 10.39 19.11 -0.18
C ASN A 126 9.24 19.15 -1.20
N LEU A 127 8.61 18.00 -1.38
CA LEU A 127 7.43 17.85 -2.21
C LEU A 127 6.21 18.45 -1.48
N LEU A 128 5.53 19.38 -2.15
CA LEU A 128 4.26 19.96 -1.72
C LEU A 128 3.15 19.40 -2.60
N ILE A 129 2.10 18.84 -1.99
CA ILE A 129 0.89 18.41 -2.69
C ILE A 129 -0.28 19.25 -2.22
N THR A 130 -1.03 19.81 -3.17
CA THR A 130 -2.31 20.48 -2.93
C THR A 130 -3.41 19.72 -3.65
N TRP A 131 -4.30 19.10 -2.87
CA TRP A 131 -5.46 18.39 -3.40
C TRP A 131 -6.55 19.38 -3.82
N SER A 132 -7.39 18.99 -4.79
CA SER A 132 -8.54 19.79 -5.25
C SER A 132 -9.55 20.12 -4.14
N SER A 133 -9.51 19.38 -3.02
CA SER A 133 -10.28 19.69 -1.81
C SER A 133 -9.72 20.85 -0.97
N GLY A 134 -8.60 21.47 -1.40
CA GLY A 134 -7.85 22.45 -0.62
C GLY A 134 -6.98 21.86 0.48
N LYS A 135 -6.99 20.53 0.65
CA LYS A 135 -6.11 19.83 1.59
C LYS A 135 -4.69 19.76 1.05
N THR A 136 -3.73 19.66 1.97
CA THR A 136 -2.31 19.82 1.69
C THR A 136 -1.49 18.78 2.42
N GLU A 137 -0.39 18.38 1.78
CA GLU A 137 0.62 17.48 2.33
C GLU A 137 2.02 17.97 1.92
N THR A 138 2.96 17.88 2.85
CA THR A 138 4.37 18.21 2.65
C THR A 138 5.21 17.00 2.98
N TRP A 139 6.09 16.63 2.06
CA TRP A 139 6.88 15.42 2.11
C TRP A 139 8.36 15.73 1.91
N ARG A 140 9.20 15.22 2.82
CA ARG A 140 10.64 15.16 2.56
C ARG A 140 10.90 14.09 1.51
N VAL A 141 11.64 14.43 0.47
CA VAL A 141 12.09 13.51 -0.57
C VAL A 141 13.51 13.06 -0.26
N ASN A 142 13.75 11.76 -0.25
CA ASN A 142 15.06 11.15 -0.08
C ASN A 142 15.28 10.14 -1.22
N THR A 143 16.44 10.18 -1.86
CA THR A 143 16.79 9.27 -2.94
C THR A 143 18.03 8.49 -2.53
N PRO A 144 17.87 7.32 -1.87
CA PRO A 144 18.99 6.47 -1.50
C PRO A 144 19.85 6.16 -2.72
N THR A 145 21.17 6.21 -2.57
CA THR A 145 22.11 5.88 -3.66
C THR A 145 22.22 4.37 -3.91
N THR A 146 21.79 3.56 -2.95
CA THR A 146 21.95 2.10 -2.95
C THR A 146 20.85 1.36 -3.71
N HIS A 147 19.71 1.99 -3.99
CA HIS A 147 18.61 1.37 -4.73
C HIS A 147 17.95 2.37 -5.68
N PRO A 148 17.44 1.93 -6.83
CA PRO A 148 16.72 2.79 -7.75
C PRO A 148 15.27 3.02 -7.25
N LEU A 149 15.15 3.67 -6.09
CA LEU A 149 13.92 4.04 -5.42
C LEU A 149 14.00 5.47 -4.85
N THR A 150 12.86 6.14 -4.76
CA THR A 150 12.72 7.38 -3.97
C THR A 150 11.90 7.08 -2.73
N MET A 151 12.34 7.51 -1.55
CA MET A 151 11.53 7.52 -0.34
C MET A 151 10.94 8.91 -0.13
N ILE A 152 9.66 8.97 0.25
CA ILE A 152 9.03 10.19 0.75
C ILE A 152 8.55 9.97 2.18
N THR A 153 8.77 10.96 3.05
CA THR A 153 8.29 10.95 4.44
C THR A 153 7.46 12.19 4.70
N CYS A 154 6.24 12.03 5.21
CA CYS A 154 5.38 13.17 5.48
C CYS A 154 5.93 13.96 6.67
N ILE A 155 6.12 15.26 6.46
CA ILE A 155 6.58 16.22 7.47
C ILE A 155 5.52 17.28 7.80
N GLY A 156 4.42 17.32 7.04
CA GLY A 156 3.27 18.19 7.31
C GLY A 156 2.04 17.74 6.55
N SER A 157 0.85 17.88 7.14
CA SER A 157 -0.41 17.58 6.47
C SER A 157 -1.61 18.24 7.17
N SER A 158 -2.59 18.71 6.39
CA SER A 158 -3.88 19.20 6.89
C SER A 158 -4.96 18.11 7.04
N TYR A 159 -4.59 16.83 6.89
CA TYR A 159 -5.43 15.67 7.22
C TYR A 159 -5.26 15.17 8.67
N GLY A 160 -4.36 15.76 9.45
CA GLY A 160 -4.01 15.21 10.77
C GLY A 160 -3.22 13.91 10.68
N VAL A 161 -2.37 13.79 9.65
CA VAL A 161 -1.37 12.72 9.53
C VAL A 161 -0.42 12.83 10.70
N ARG A 162 -0.13 11.71 11.36
CA ARG A 162 0.89 11.65 12.41
C ARG A 162 2.20 11.10 11.87
N ARG A 163 2.13 10.05 11.05
CA ARG A 163 3.25 9.58 10.24
C ARG A 163 2.77 9.05 8.92
N ALA A 164 3.64 9.15 7.93
CA ALA A 164 3.43 8.54 6.64
C ALA A 164 4.76 8.37 5.91
N TRP A 165 4.81 7.32 5.10
CA TRP A 165 5.95 6.99 4.27
C TRP A 165 5.45 6.53 2.91
N GLY A 166 6.25 6.79 1.90
CA GLY A 166 5.99 6.33 0.55
C GLY A 166 7.26 6.01 -0.20
N PHE A 167 7.12 5.17 -1.22
CA PHE A 167 8.22 4.71 -2.05
C PHE A 167 7.85 4.83 -3.52
N GLY A 168 8.68 5.56 -4.23
CA GLY A 168 8.55 5.91 -5.64
C GLY A 168 9.46 5.08 -6.52
N SER A 169 8.97 4.76 -7.72
CA SER A 169 9.64 3.98 -8.77
C SER A 169 9.15 4.38 -10.17
N GLN A 170 9.85 3.94 -11.21
CA GLN A 170 9.35 3.95 -12.59
C GLN A 170 8.29 2.86 -12.84
N ALA A 171 8.29 1.78 -12.06
CA ALA A 171 7.39 0.67 -12.29
C ALA A 171 5.90 1.12 -12.29
N PRO A 172 5.00 0.53 -13.10
CA PRO A 172 3.59 0.89 -13.13
C PRO A 172 2.86 0.57 -11.81
N LEU A 173 1.78 1.32 -11.51
CA LEU A 173 0.91 1.05 -10.35
C LEU A 173 -0.10 -0.07 -10.61
N THR A 174 -0.49 -0.27 -11.87
CA THR A 174 -1.49 -1.25 -12.31
C THR A 174 -0.86 -2.26 -13.28
N GLY A 175 -1.42 -3.47 -13.34
CA GLY A 175 -0.98 -4.52 -14.28
C GLY A 175 0.41 -5.10 -14.03
N VAL A 176 1.14 -4.61 -13.03
CA VAL A 176 2.49 -5.06 -12.67
C VAL A 176 2.58 -5.28 -11.17
N GLY A 177 3.29 -6.35 -10.80
CA GLY A 177 3.62 -6.72 -9.43
C GLY A 177 4.54 -7.93 -9.43
N ALA A 178 5.33 -8.07 -8.38
CA ALA A 178 6.18 -9.23 -8.16
C ALA A 178 5.35 -10.48 -7.87
N THR A 179 5.73 -11.60 -8.46
CA THR A 179 5.16 -12.92 -8.18
C THR A 179 5.55 -13.41 -6.80
N MET A 180 4.85 -14.41 -6.27
CA MET A 180 5.20 -14.99 -4.96
C MET A 180 6.60 -15.61 -4.95
N ALA A 181 7.05 -16.14 -6.09
CA ALA A 181 8.41 -16.64 -6.24
C ALA A 181 9.46 -15.51 -6.14
N GLN A 182 9.19 -14.35 -6.76
CA GLN A 182 10.08 -13.17 -6.67
C GLN A 182 10.10 -12.59 -5.25
N ILE A 183 8.94 -12.51 -4.60
CA ILE A 183 8.84 -12.06 -3.20
C ILE A 183 9.62 -13.01 -2.28
N ARG A 184 9.45 -14.34 -2.46
CA ARG A 184 10.22 -15.35 -1.72
C ARG A 184 11.73 -15.19 -1.93
N ALA A 185 12.14 -14.99 -3.18
CA ALA A 185 13.54 -14.85 -3.57
C ALA A 185 14.20 -13.59 -3.00
N ALA A 186 13.43 -12.57 -2.63
CA ALA A 186 13.95 -11.38 -1.96
C ALA A 186 14.57 -11.67 -0.58
N GLY A 187 14.30 -12.85 0.00
CA GLY A 187 15.03 -13.35 1.15
C GLY A 187 14.66 -12.67 2.46
N ASN A 188 15.65 -12.44 3.33
CA ASN A 188 15.38 -11.79 4.61
C ASN A 188 15.24 -10.29 4.39
N LEU A 189 14.05 -9.81 4.68
CA LEU A 189 13.69 -8.41 4.56
C LEU A 189 14.11 -7.72 5.86
N THR A 190 15.31 -7.15 5.91
CA THR A 190 15.89 -6.62 7.16
C THR A 190 15.16 -5.37 7.66
N PHE A 191 14.60 -5.48 8.86
CA PHE A 191 13.80 -4.44 9.51
C PHE A 191 14.71 -3.43 10.21
N GLN A 192 14.91 -2.27 9.62
CA GLN A 192 15.36 -1.11 10.40
C GLN A 192 14.33 -0.01 10.56
N ASP A 193 13.17 -0.08 9.93
CA ASP A 193 12.21 1.04 10.00
C ASP A 193 10.77 0.64 10.35
N SER A 194 10.52 0.85 11.65
CA SER A 194 9.32 1.34 12.30
C SER A 194 7.98 0.65 12.01
N TRP A 195 7.73 -0.44 12.72
CA TRP A 195 6.37 -0.76 13.16
C TRP A 195 5.93 0.32 14.15
N VAL A 196 4.96 1.14 13.75
CA VAL A 196 4.38 2.14 14.65
C VAL A 196 2.92 1.82 14.79
N ASN A 197 2.47 1.58 16.01
CA ASN A 197 1.05 1.43 16.24
C ASN A 197 0.33 2.79 16.15
N ALA A 198 -1.00 2.80 16.11
CA ALA A 198 -1.77 4.04 16.00
C ALA A 198 -1.61 4.97 17.23
N TYR A 199 -0.89 4.52 18.27
CA TYR A 199 -0.61 5.25 19.52
C TYR A 199 0.83 5.81 19.56
N ASP A 200 1.53 5.83 18.43
CA ASP A 200 2.91 6.34 18.29
C ASP A 200 3.95 5.64 19.14
N THR A 201 3.61 4.44 19.61
CA THR A 201 4.60 3.55 20.21
C THR A 201 5.26 2.79 19.06
N ALA A 202 6.56 3.03 18.89
CA ALA A 202 7.38 2.17 18.05
C ALA A 202 7.45 0.79 18.70
N ASP A 203 7.04 -0.25 18.00
CA ASP A 203 7.33 -1.62 18.39
C ASP A 203 8.63 -2.00 17.67
N ALA A 204 9.74 -1.65 18.30
CA ALA A 204 11.06 -2.08 17.88
C ALA A 204 11.27 -3.54 18.29
N ARG A 205 10.43 -4.45 17.78
CA ARG A 205 10.73 -5.88 17.86
C ARG A 205 11.52 -6.28 16.63
N ASN A 206 12.62 -7.01 16.85
CA ASN A 206 13.34 -7.78 15.83
C ASN A 206 12.44 -8.93 15.33
N GLN A 207 11.31 -8.61 14.70
CA GLN A 207 10.32 -9.62 14.32
C GLN A 207 10.74 -10.27 13.01
N THR A 208 11.09 -11.55 13.07
CA THR A 208 11.43 -12.40 11.91
C THR A 208 10.24 -12.72 10.98
N TYR A 209 9.08 -12.08 11.14
CA TYR A 209 7.85 -12.43 10.40
C TYR A 209 7.99 -12.30 8.89
N PHE A 210 8.86 -11.40 8.40
CA PHE A 210 9.09 -11.21 6.97
C PHE A 210 10.42 -11.77 6.46
N ASN A 211 10.95 -12.84 7.09
CA ASN A 211 11.97 -13.65 6.44
C ASN A 211 11.33 -14.44 5.27
N MET A 212 11.30 -13.85 4.08
CA MET A 212 10.60 -14.44 2.94
C MET A 212 11.21 -15.75 2.47
N ALA A 213 12.51 -15.98 2.72
CA ALA A 213 13.14 -17.26 2.41
C ALA A 213 12.54 -18.43 3.21
N ALA A 214 11.95 -18.16 4.38
CA ALA A 214 11.28 -19.17 5.21
C ALA A 214 9.86 -19.51 4.72
N TYR A 215 9.30 -18.74 3.77
CA TYR A 215 7.99 -19.03 3.20
C TYR A 215 8.10 -20.12 2.13
N SER A 216 7.09 -20.99 2.10
CA SER A 216 6.83 -21.94 1.01
C SER A 216 5.81 -21.35 0.06
N VAL A 217 6.12 -21.37 -1.24
CA VAL A 217 5.15 -21.00 -2.27
C VAL A 217 4.11 -22.11 -2.35
N VAL A 218 2.85 -21.76 -2.13
CA VAL A 218 1.72 -22.70 -2.22
C VAL A 218 1.14 -22.68 -3.64
N ASN A 219 1.02 -21.47 -4.18
CA ASN A 219 0.61 -21.23 -5.55
C ASN A 219 1.43 -20.06 -6.09
N GLU A 220 2.29 -20.32 -7.07
CA GLU A 220 3.21 -19.32 -7.64
C GLU A 220 2.50 -18.05 -8.09
N SER A 221 1.24 -18.16 -8.53
CA SER A 221 0.47 -17.03 -9.05
C SER A 221 -0.19 -16.18 -7.96
N ALA A 222 -0.36 -16.71 -6.74
CA ALA A 222 -1.32 -16.13 -5.81
C ALA A 222 -0.96 -16.18 -4.34
N MET A 223 -0.10 -17.10 -3.88
CA MET A 223 0.07 -17.31 -2.44
C MET A 223 1.36 -18.02 -1.99
N MET A 224 1.84 -17.62 -0.82
CA MET A 224 2.87 -18.31 -0.05
C MET A 224 2.54 -18.33 1.44
N THR A 225 3.15 -19.24 2.19
CA THR A 225 2.87 -19.46 3.62
C THR A 225 4.13 -19.79 4.41
N ALA A 226 4.15 -19.43 5.70
CA ALA A 226 5.14 -19.89 6.65
C ALA A 226 4.47 -20.28 7.97
N GLU A 227 5.09 -21.20 8.70
CA GLU A 227 4.66 -21.67 10.01
C GLU A 227 5.86 -21.66 10.97
N SER A 228 5.61 -21.35 12.24
CA SER A 228 6.61 -21.47 13.32
C SER A 228 6.35 -22.66 14.22
N GLN A 229 7.42 -23.12 14.89
CA GLN A 229 7.50 -23.92 16.14
C GLN A 229 6.45 -25.06 16.35
N PRO A 230 6.87 -26.22 16.90
CA PRO A 230 6.00 -27.39 16.95
C PRO A 230 4.85 -27.30 17.98
N SER A 231 4.92 -26.44 19.01
CA SER A 231 3.89 -26.40 20.08
C SER A 231 2.57 -25.82 19.56
N ILE A 232 1.47 -26.54 19.77
CA ILE A 232 0.18 -26.27 19.12
C ILE A 232 -0.48 -24.92 19.50
N CYS A 233 -0.17 -24.37 20.68
CA CYS A 233 -0.74 -23.10 21.15
C CYS A 233 0.11 -21.86 20.82
N ASP A 234 1.43 -22.01 20.66
CA ASP A 234 2.32 -20.89 20.28
C ASP A 234 2.66 -20.89 18.79
N ARG A 235 2.16 -21.90 18.08
CA ARG A 235 2.25 -22.01 16.63
C ARG A 235 1.54 -20.82 15.99
N TRP A 236 2.33 -20.02 15.28
CA TRP A 236 1.81 -19.06 14.33
C TRP A 236 1.96 -19.53 12.91
N HIS A 237 1.00 -19.11 12.10
CA HIS A 237 0.97 -19.31 10.67
C HIS A 237 0.80 -17.97 9.99
N THR A 238 1.48 -17.80 8.88
CA THR A 238 1.36 -16.61 8.04
C THR A 238 1.06 -16.99 6.62
N TYR A 239 0.32 -16.11 5.95
CA TYR A 239 -0.03 -16.23 4.54
C TYR A 239 0.19 -14.87 3.89
N VAL A 240 0.85 -14.84 2.75
CA VAL A 240 0.83 -13.69 1.83
C VAL A 240 0.07 -14.14 0.60
N ALA A 241 -0.90 -13.32 0.17
CA ALA A 241 -1.67 -13.58 -1.03
C ALA A 241 -1.86 -12.32 -1.88
N GLY A 242 -2.05 -12.54 -3.18
CA GLY A 242 -2.30 -11.48 -4.16
C GLY A 242 -1.92 -11.95 -5.55
N LYS A 243 -2.64 -11.46 -6.57
CA LYS A 243 -2.37 -11.79 -7.97
C LYS A 243 -2.00 -10.53 -8.73
N PRO A 244 -0.72 -10.29 -9.05
CA PRO A 244 -0.28 -9.08 -9.74
C PRO A 244 -1.09 -8.69 -10.98
N ALA A 245 -1.46 -9.68 -11.80
CA ALA A 245 -2.25 -9.46 -13.00
C ALA A 245 -3.68 -8.95 -12.73
N GLN A 246 -4.23 -9.19 -11.53
CA GLN A 246 -5.59 -8.79 -11.13
C GLN A 246 -5.57 -7.61 -10.16
N ASP A 247 -4.65 -7.63 -9.21
CA ASP A 247 -4.58 -6.73 -8.06
C ASP A 247 -3.50 -5.63 -8.20
N GLY A 248 -2.72 -5.67 -9.29
CA GLY A 248 -1.53 -4.84 -9.45
C GLY A 248 -0.54 -5.08 -8.32
N ARG A 249 -0.11 -4.01 -7.65
CA ARG A 249 0.84 -4.09 -6.53
C ARG A 249 0.21 -4.55 -5.20
N LYS A 250 -1.10 -4.80 -5.13
CA LYS A 250 -1.76 -5.09 -3.85
C LYS A 250 -1.47 -6.53 -3.41
N ASN A 251 -1.03 -6.68 -2.16
CA ASN A 251 -0.95 -7.96 -1.48
C ASN A 251 -1.69 -7.90 -0.14
N LEU A 252 -2.00 -9.06 0.40
CA LEU A 252 -2.71 -9.27 1.64
C LEU A 252 -1.88 -10.20 2.50
N TRP A 253 -1.77 -9.89 3.79
CA TRP A 253 -1.09 -10.76 4.74
C TRP A 253 -2.02 -11.10 5.90
N ASN A 254 -2.06 -12.39 6.23
CA ASN A 254 -2.75 -12.91 7.40
C ASN A 254 -1.74 -13.58 8.31
N HIS A 255 -1.82 -13.31 9.59
CA HIS A 255 -1.05 -13.96 10.63
C HIS A 255 -1.96 -14.44 11.73
N GLN A 256 -1.93 -15.74 11.99
CA GLN A 256 -2.81 -16.38 12.94
C GLN A 256 -1.99 -17.15 13.96
N LEU A 257 -2.14 -16.79 15.23
CA LEU A 257 -1.75 -17.61 16.37
C LEU A 257 -2.90 -18.59 16.67
N GLY A 258 -2.59 -19.84 17.01
CA GLY A 258 -3.62 -20.84 17.36
C GLY A 258 -4.58 -20.37 18.46
N THR A 259 -4.09 -19.58 19.43
CA THR A 259 -4.90 -18.95 20.48
C THR A 259 -5.83 -17.84 19.97
N VAL A 260 -5.43 -17.10 18.94
CA VAL A 260 -6.18 -15.96 18.41
C VAL A 260 -7.39 -16.42 17.63
N GLY A 261 -7.22 -17.45 16.80
CA GLY A 261 -8.31 -17.94 15.97
C GLY A 261 -9.48 -18.51 16.78
N CYS A 262 -9.27 -18.98 18.01
CA CYS A 262 -10.36 -19.45 18.86
C CYS A 262 -11.01 -18.30 19.68
N HIS A 263 -10.30 -17.21 19.98
CA HIS A 263 -10.89 -15.99 20.55
C HIS A 263 -11.75 -15.20 19.54
N GLU A 264 -11.38 -15.20 18.26
CA GLU A 264 -12.14 -14.50 17.21
C GLU A 264 -13.53 -15.11 16.95
N ALA A 265 -13.78 -16.35 17.39
CA ALA A 265 -15.07 -17.03 17.29
C ALA A 265 -16.05 -16.68 18.43
N GLY A 266 -15.67 -15.77 19.35
CA GLY A 266 -16.54 -15.33 20.45
C GLY A 266 -16.76 -16.37 21.56
N THR A 267 -16.01 -17.47 21.57
CA THR A 267 -16.09 -18.55 22.56
C THR A 267 -14.77 -18.64 23.33
N PRO A 268 -14.76 -18.87 24.66
CA PRO A 268 -13.52 -19.10 25.40
C PRO A 268 -12.76 -20.31 24.83
N CYS A 269 -11.45 -20.19 24.57
CA CYS A 269 -10.63 -21.33 24.17
C CYS A 269 -10.32 -22.21 25.40
N PRO A 270 -10.77 -23.47 25.48
CA PRO A 270 -10.09 -24.42 26.35
C PRO A 270 -8.65 -24.64 25.86
N THR A 271 -7.69 -24.83 26.75
CA THR A 271 -6.26 -25.02 26.40
C THR A 271 -5.99 -26.21 25.47
N SER A 272 -6.94 -27.14 25.34
CA SER A 272 -6.91 -28.25 24.37
C SER A 272 -7.40 -27.87 22.95
N SER A 273 -7.95 -26.67 22.72
CA SER A 273 -8.54 -26.24 21.43
C SER A 273 -7.63 -25.37 20.56
N CYS A 274 -6.35 -25.18 20.91
CA CYS A 274 -5.40 -24.49 20.02
C CYS A 274 -5.07 -25.30 18.75
N ALA A 275 -5.53 -26.56 18.68
CA ALA A 275 -5.44 -27.44 17.51
C ALA A 275 -6.38 -26.98 16.39
N GLN A 276 -6.24 -25.73 15.93
CA GLN A 276 -6.98 -25.28 14.77
C GLN A 276 -6.37 -25.88 13.51
N THR A 277 -7.20 -26.50 12.69
CA THR A 277 -6.83 -27.04 11.36
C THR A 277 -7.30 -26.13 10.22
N THR A 278 -7.91 -24.98 10.55
CA THR A 278 -8.51 -24.03 9.62
C THR A 278 -8.17 -22.60 10.00
N ILE A 279 -8.21 -21.69 9.01
CA ILE A 279 -8.12 -20.26 9.27
C ILE A 279 -9.42 -19.80 9.95
N GLY A 280 -9.30 -19.16 11.12
CA GLY A 280 -10.45 -18.70 11.90
C GLY A 280 -11.26 -17.65 11.15
N ALA A 281 -12.52 -17.46 11.54
CA ALA A 281 -13.41 -16.50 10.87
C ALA A 281 -12.91 -15.04 10.94
N GLY A 282 -12.07 -14.70 11.91
CA GLY A 282 -11.39 -13.40 11.97
C GLY A 282 -10.00 -13.40 11.32
N GLY A 283 -9.41 -14.54 10.94
CA GLY A 283 -8.13 -14.57 10.22
C GLY A 283 -6.92 -13.94 10.92
N GLY A 284 -6.98 -13.68 12.23
CA GLY A 284 -5.88 -13.17 13.05
C GLY A 284 -5.44 -11.72 12.75
N HIS A 285 -4.15 -11.41 12.83
CA HIS A 285 -3.63 -10.13 12.34
C HIS A 285 -3.75 -10.07 10.82
N THR A 286 -4.32 -8.99 10.28
CA THR A 286 -4.57 -8.85 8.83
C THR A 286 -4.06 -7.52 8.31
N LEU A 287 -3.25 -7.56 7.26
CA LEU A 287 -2.62 -6.41 6.64
C LEU A 287 -3.05 -6.31 5.17
N ALA A 288 -3.41 -5.11 4.75
CA ALA A 288 -3.44 -4.76 3.33
C ALA A 288 -2.13 -4.07 2.97
N MET A 289 -1.53 -4.47 1.86
CA MET A 289 -0.16 -4.07 1.50
C MET A 289 -0.07 -3.64 0.05
N PHE A 290 0.82 -2.70 -0.25
CA PHE A 290 1.29 -2.43 -1.59
C PHE A 290 2.76 -2.79 -1.71
N GLN A 291 3.10 -3.54 -2.76
CA GLN A 291 4.47 -3.85 -3.12
C GLN A 291 5.23 -2.56 -3.43
N VAL A 292 6.39 -2.41 -2.79
CA VAL A 292 7.44 -1.50 -3.18
C VAL A 292 8.28 -2.23 -4.22
N LEU A 293 8.21 -1.74 -5.46
CA LEU A 293 9.03 -2.21 -6.58
C LEU A 293 10.00 -1.09 -6.93
N ASP A 294 11.23 -1.41 -7.29
CA ASP A 294 12.17 -0.42 -7.81
C ASP A 294 11.95 -0.09 -9.29
N ASP A 295 12.82 0.75 -9.86
CA ASP A 295 12.71 1.17 -11.27
C ASP A 295 12.79 -0.01 -12.25
N ASP A 296 13.44 -1.12 -11.89
CA ASP A 296 13.55 -2.35 -12.68
C ASP A 296 12.39 -3.34 -12.42
N GLY A 297 11.43 -2.96 -11.56
CA GLY A 297 10.32 -3.82 -11.15
C GLY A 297 10.71 -4.91 -10.15
N VAL A 298 11.92 -4.84 -9.57
CA VAL A 298 12.36 -5.78 -8.54
C VAL A 298 11.63 -5.49 -7.24
N PHE A 299 11.11 -6.53 -6.61
CA PHE A 299 10.49 -6.44 -5.29
C PHE A 299 11.50 -5.97 -4.26
N ARG A 300 11.20 -4.86 -3.60
CA ARG A 300 11.99 -4.33 -2.50
C ARG A 300 11.26 -4.48 -1.18
N GLY A 301 9.93 -4.40 -1.12
CA GLY A 301 9.21 -4.53 0.14
C GLY A 301 7.72 -4.29 0.05
N TRP A 302 7.11 -3.91 1.17
CA TRP A 302 5.74 -3.43 1.21
C TRP A 302 5.61 -2.17 2.03
N VAL A 303 4.73 -1.27 1.60
CA VAL A 303 4.01 -0.41 2.54
C VAL A 303 2.72 -1.11 2.94
N ALA A 304 2.32 -1.02 4.20
CA ALA A 304 1.14 -1.74 4.68
C ALA A 304 0.25 -0.86 5.55
N ALA A 305 -0.98 -1.31 5.69
CA ALA A 305 -1.86 -0.92 6.77
C ALA A 305 -2.37 -2.20 7.42
N GLU A 306 -1.99 -2.40 8.67
CA GLU A 306 -2.74 -3.27 9.54
C GLU A 306 -4.04 -2.55 9.95
N ALA A 307 -5.12 -3.32 10.00
CA ALA A 307 -6.43 -2.83 10.38
C ALA A 307 -7.15 -3.96 11.12
N SER A 308 -6.56 -4.37 12.25
CA SER A 308 -7.05 -5.48 13.05
C SER A 308 -7.47 -5.00 14.44
N LEU A 309 -8.52 -5.62 14.98
CA LEU A 309 -8.89 -5.53 16.40
C LEU A 309 -8.14 -6.63 17.17
N HIS A 310 -6.81 -6.61 17.14
CA HIS A 310 -6.08 -7.66 17.84
C HIS A 310 -5.83 -7.28 19.30
N GLY A 311 -6.49 -7.99 20.22
CA GLY A 311 -5.97 -8.19 21.57
C GLY A 311 -6.76 -7.65 22.75
N ARG A 312 -7.98 -7.11 22.59
CA ARG A 312 -8.92 -6.92 23.73
C ARG A 312 -10.36 -7.06 23.26
N PHE A 313 -11.13 -7.91 23.95
CA PHE A 313 -12.59 -8.03 23.85
C PHE A 313 -13.34 -6.68 24.00
N THR A 314 -12.65 -5.57 24.31
CA THR A 314 -13.20 -4.24 24.62
C THR A 314 -12.72 -3.10 23.70
N GLY A 315 -12.19 -3.39 22.51
CA GLY A 315 -12.15 -2.39 21.41
C GLY A 315 -11.04 -1.32 21.43
N GLY A 316 -9.79 -1.68 21.75
CA GLY A 316 -8.75 -0.67 22.02
C GLY A 316 -7.35 -0.88 21.45
N ALA A 317 -7.13 -1.70 20.41
CA ALA A 317 -5.80 -1.80 19.80
C ALA A 317 -5.88 -1.82 18.29
N VAL A 318 -5.32 -0.77 17.69
CA VAL A 318 -5.23 -0.53 16.26
C VAL A 318 -3.76 -0.26 15.95
N VAL A 319 -3.19 -1.01 15.03
CA VAL A 319 -1.83 -0.79 14.57
C VAL A 319 -1.94 -0.43 13.09
N GLY A 320 -1.52 0.76 12.69
CA GLY A 320 -1.27 1.09 11.29
C GLY A 320 0.21 0.88 11.02
N SER A 321 0.60 -0.35 10.68
CA SER A 321 2.02 -0.67 10.46
C SER A 321 2.46 -0.34 9.04
N SER A 322 3.35 0.64 8.90
CA SER A 322 4.14 0.78 7.67
C SER A 322 5.34 -0.13 7.74
N TYR A 323 5.71 -0.71 6.61
CA TYR A 323 7.01 -1.33 6.46
C TYR A 323 7.67 -0.72 5.24
N TRP A 324 8.96 -0.96 5.14
CA TRP A 324 9.66 -0.98 3.88
C TRP A 324 10.89 -1.84 4.10
N ILE A 325 11.39 -2.36 3.00
CA ILE A 325 12.36 -3.44 3.05
C ILE A 325 13.44 -3.10 2.01
N GLN A 326 14.68 -3.32 2.41
CA GLN A 326 15.85 -3.33 1.55
C GLN A 326 16.72 -4.54 1.98
N PRO A 327 17.39 -5.21 1.04
CA PRO A 327 18.59 -5.98 1.34
C PRO A 327 19.75 -5.05 1.70
#